data_AF-A0A367ZRR2-F1
#
_entry.id   AF-A0A367ZRR2-F1
#
_cell.length_a   1.000
_cell.length_b   1.000
_cell.length_c   1.000
_cell.angle_alpha   90.00
_cell.angle_beta   90.00
_cell.angle_gamma   90.00
#
_symmetry.space_group_name_H-M   'P 1'
#
loop_
_entity.id
_entity.type
_entity.pdbx_description
1 polymer ?
#
loop_
_entity_poly.entity_id
_entity_poly.type
_entity_poly.pdbx_seq_one_letter_code
_entity_poly.pdbx_strand_id
1 'polypeptide(L)'
;MKLATLCYLRQNGKTLMLHRIKKQNDIHEGKWNGLGGKFEPGETPEACARREIYEESGLKARRLELKGFITFPEFARLEDWYVFVFVVPEFEGDLKVSPEGVLRWIPDAELFNIPLWDGDRIFLPWLDRPGFFSARFTYKAGRLIDHTVEFYPPPPLATSGQTPSASPPAIASPTLAGAGLAVSPAPPAAATTPPNEATPSAAPPQFPGLGSASYVDW
;
A
#
# COMPACT_ATOMS: atom_id res chain seq x y z
N MET A 1 9.29 -7.80 -0.77
CA MET A 1 8.66 -6.49 -1.06
C MET A 1 7.17 -6.70 -1.29
N LYS A 2 6.33 -5.89 -0.65
CA LYS A 2 4.87 -5.90 -0.77
C LYS A 2 4.36 -4.50 -1.07
N LEU A 3 3.38 -4.42 -1.96
CA LEU A 3 2.63 -3.19 -2.25
C LEU A 3 1.25 -3.32 -1.61
N ALA A 4 0.79 -2.25 -0.98
CA ALA A 4 -0.52 -2.22 -0.32
C ALA A 4 -1.13 -0.82 -0.36
N THR A 5 -2.42 -0.75 -0.09
CA THR A 5 -3.14 0.51 0.10
C THR A 5 -3.63 0.65 1.54
N LEU A 6 -3.78 1.89 1.98
CA LEU A 6 -4.40 2.23 3.25
C LEU A 6 -5.30 3.45 3.05
N CYS A 7 -6.58 3.30 3.36
CA CYS A 7 -7.64 4.20 2.95
C CYS A 7 -8.45 4.67 4.15
N TYR A 8 -8.65 5.98 4.24
CA TYR A 8 -9.44 6.62 5.28
C TYR A 8 -10.69 7.25 4.65
N LEU A 9 -11.83 6.56 4.77
CA LEU A 9 -13.12 7.12 4.37
C LEU A 9 -13.56 8.13 5.41
N ARG A 10 -13.91 9.34 4.98
CA ARG A 10 -14.25 10.44 5.87
C ARG A 10 -15.59 11.05 5.47
N GLN A 11 -16.48 11.21 6.46
CA GLN A 11 -17.77 11.85 6.27
C GLN A 11 -18.24 12.48 7.58
N ASN A 12 -18.76 13.71 7.53
CA ASN A 12 -19.40 14.39 8.66
C ASN A 12 -18.54 14.42 9.95
N GLY A 13 -17.24 14.72 9.82
CA GLY A 13 -16.30 14.78 10.96
C GLY A 13 -16.02 13.43 11.62
N LYS A 14 -16.19 12.33 10.86
CA LYS A 14 -15.90 10.97 11.29
C LYS A 14 -15.05 10.27 10.23
N THR A 15 -14.20 9.37 10.71
CA THR A 15 -13.38 8.48 9.90
C THR A 15 -13.84 7.03 10.11
N LEU A 16 -14.05 6.28 9.02
CA LEU A 16 -14.35 4.85 9.11
C LEU A 16 -13.07 4.09 9.43
N MET A 17 -13.11 3.33 10.52
CA MET A 17 -11.98 2.54 11.01
C MET A 17 -12.41 1.08 11.18
N LEU A 18 -11.48 0.16 10.92
CA LEU A 18 -11.63 -1.27 11.12
C LEU A 18 -10.93 -1.70 12.41
N HIS A 19 -11.68 -2.26 13.36
CA HIS A 19 -11.14 -2.90 14.55
C HIS A 19 -10.88 -4.38 14.26
N ARG A 20 -9.60 -4.76 14.13
CA ARG A 20 -9.19 -6.13 13.81
C ARG A 20 -9.27 -6.99 15.07
N ILE A 21 -10.37 -7.73 15.23
CA ILE A 21 -10.65 -8.59 16.40
C ILE A 21 -11.03 -10.03 16.02
N LYS A 22 -11.07 -10.38 14.73
CA LYS A 22 -11.61 -11.68 14.26
C LYS A 22 -10.54 -12.69 13.80
N LYS A 23 -9.29 -12.29 13.56
CA LYS A 23 -8.19 -13.23 13.26
C LYS A 23 -7.51 -13.67 14.55
N GLN A 24 -7.65 -14.96 14.90
CA GLN A 24 -6.80 -15.58 15.92
C GLN A 24 -5.33 -15.45 15.50
N ASN A 25 -4.46 -15.01 16.41
CA ASN A 25 -3.02 -14.81 16.24
C ASN A 25 -2.55 -13.60 15.41
N ASP A 26 -3.37 -12.55 15.27
CA ASP A 26 -2.95 -11.32 14.60
C ASP A 26 -2.13 -10.41 15.53
N ILE A 27 -0.95 -9.94 15.10
CA ILE A 27 -0.16 -8.91 15.79
C ILE A 27 -0.90 -7.56 15.89
N HIS A 28 -1.99 -7.41 15.14
CA HIS A 28 -2.91 -6.28 15.16
C HIS A 28 -4.09 -6.48 16.13
N GLU A 29 -4.18 -7.61 16.85
CA GLU A 29 -5.32 -7.91 17.72
C GLU A 29 -5.58 -6.76 18.70
N GLY A 30 -6.71 -6.09 18.50
CA GLY A 30 -7.14 -4.95 19.32
C GLY A 30 -6.80 -3.56 18.78
N LYS A 31 -6.03 -3.42 17.69
CA LYS A 31 -5.75 -2.13 17.04
C LYS A 31 -6.79 -1.76 15.98
N TRP A 32 -6.95 -0.46 15.79
CA TRP A 32 -7.78 0.13 14.75
C TRP A 32 -6.90 0.52 13.56
N ASN A 33 -7.40 0.31 12.35
CA ASN A 33 -6.72 0.69 11.12
C ASN A 33 -7.68 1.32 10.11
N GLY A 34 -7.13 2.02 9.11
CA GLY A 34 -7.85 2.31 7.88
C GLY A 34 -8.15 1.03 7.10
N LEU A 35 -8.95 1.17 6.04
CA LEU A 35 -9.30 0.05 5.16
C LEU A 35 -8.23 -0.13 4.09
N GLY A 36 -8.02 -1.34 3.59
CA GLY A 36 -7.04 -1.58 2.55
C GLY A 36 -6.37 -2.93 2.66
N GLY A 37 -5.47 -3.19 1.72
CA GLY A 37 -4.82 -4.49 1.63
C GLY A 37 -3.78 -4.53 0.53
N LYS A 38 -3.37 -5.75 0.17
CA LYS A 38 -2.27 -6.00 -0.76
C LYS A 38 -2.74 -5.82 -2.20
N PHE A 39 -1.80 -5.44 -3.05
CA PHE A 39 -2.04 -5.40 -4.49
C PHE A 39 -2.18 -6.82 -5.04
N GLU A 40 -3.09 -6.98 -6.00
CA GLU A 40 -3.10 -8.08 -6.94
C GLU A 40 -2.19 -7.76 -8.15
N PRO A 41 -1.70 -8.78 -8.88
CA PRO A 41 -0.87 -8.56 -10.06
C PRO A 41 -1.53 -7.66 -11.10
N GLY A 42 -0.87 -6.55 -11.45
CA GLY A 42 -1.33 -5.61 -12.47
C GLY A 42 -2.27 -4.50 -11.97
N GLU A 43 -2.58 -4.45 -10.68
CA GLU A 43 -3.39 -3.36 -10.12
C GLU A 43 -2.62 -2.04 -10.05
N THR A 44 -3.34 -0.94 -10.34
CA THR A 44 -2.92 0.38 -9.89
C THR A 44 -3.26 0.55 -8.41
N PRO A 45 -2.62 1.50 -7.69
CA PRO A 45 -3.00 1.80 -6.30
C PRO A 45 -4.49 2.14 -6.16
N GLU A 46 -5.08 2.86 -7.10
CA GLU A 46 -6.51 3.21 -7.09
C GLU A 46 -7.41 1.99 -7.31
N ALA A 47 -7.00 1.05 -8.17
CA ALA A 47 -7.75 -0.18 -8.40
C ALA A 47 -7.76 -1.04 -7.12
N CYS A 48 -6.59 -1.25 -6.52
CA CYS A 48 -6.44 -1.95 -5.25
C CYS A 48 -7.27 -1.30 -4.15
N ALA A 49 -7.17 0.02 -3.97
CA ALA A 49 -7.93 0.77 -2.96
C ALA A 49 -9.45 0.58 -3.12
N ARG A 50 -9.98 0.67 -4.35
CA ARG A 50 -11.43 0.49 -4.61
C ARG A 50 -11.89 -0.94 -4.31
N ARG A 51 -11.10 -1.94 -4.70
CA ARG A 51 -11.38 -3.36 -4.44
C ARG A 51 -11.43 -3.62 -2.94
N GLU A 52 -10.36 -3.26 -2.22
CA GLU A 52 -10.24 -3.51 -0.78
C GLU A 52 -11.34 -2.81 0.02
N ILE A 53 -11.62 -1.53 -0.26
CA ILE A 53 -12.72 -0.81 0.41
C ILE A 53 -14.05 -1.55 0.22
N TYR A 54 -14.34 -2.02 -0.99
CA TYR A 54 -15.59 -2.73 -1.28
C TYR A 54 -15.62 -4.12 -0.61
N GLU A 55 -14.51 -4.86 -0.62
CA GLU A 55 -14.38 -6.17 0.00
C GLU A 55 -14.50 -6.12 1.52
N GLU A 56 -13.96 -5.09 2.17
CA GLU A 56 -14.00 -4.96 3.62
C GLU A 56 -15.30 -4.34 4.12
N SER A 57 -15.86 -3.36 3.40
CA SER A 57 -16.95 -2.51 3.92
C SER A 57 -18.23 -2.52 3.11
N GLY A 58 -18.22 -3.02 1.87
CA GLY A 58 -19.36 -2.93 0.95
C GLY A 58 -19.54 -1.56 0.31
N LEU A 59 -18.79 -0.54 0.75
CA LEU A 59 -18.85 0.80 0.20
C LEU A 59 -18.09 0.88 -1.12
N LYS A 60 -18.58 1.70 -2.04
CA LYS A 60 -17.92 1.99 -3.32
C LYS A 60 -17.31 3.37 -3.27
N ALA A 61 -15.99 3.44 -3.21
CA ALA A 61 -15.27 4.71 -3.30
C ALA A 61 -15.56 5.38 -4.65
N ARG A 62 -15.94 6.66 -4.64
CA ARG A 62 -16.15 7.47 -5.84
C ARG A 62 -14.93 8.34 -6.12
N ARG A 63 -14.50 9.11 -5.13
CA ARG A 63 -13.31 9.97 -5.22
C ARG A 63 -12.22 9.47 -4.28
N LEU A 64 -11.05 9.19 -4.83
CA LEU A 64 -9.85 8.85 -4.08
C LEU A 64 -8.88 10.04 -4.15
N GLU A 65 -8.36 10.45 -3.01
CA GLU A 65 -7.30 11.44 -2.91
C GLU A 65 -6.04 10.75 -2.41
N LEU A 66 -5.06 10.57 -3.29
CA LEU A 66 -3.76 10.04 -2.88
C LEU A 66 -3.03 11.10 -2.05
N LYS A 67 -2.76 10.79 -0.78
CA LYS A 67 -2.16 11.72 0.20
C LYS A 67 -0.68 11.47 0.43
N GLY A 68 -0.24 10.23 0.29
CA GLY A 68 1.16 9.90 0.48
C GLY A 68 1.48 8.46 0.17
N PHE A 69 2.75 8.10 0.30
CA PHE A 69 3.15 6.71 0.41
C PHE A 69 4.13 6.53 1.57
N ILE A 70 4.04 5.38 2.23
CA ILE A 70 4.83 5.05 3.39
C ILE A 70 5.58 3.75 3.15
N THR A 71 6.89 3.77 3.37
CA THR A 71 7.72 2.59 3.40
C THR A 71 7.86 2.08 4.84
N PHE A 72 7.59 0.80 5.06
CA PHE A 72 7.88 0.10 6.31
C PHE A 72 8.93 -1.00 6.04
N PRO A 73 10.23 -0.72 6.26
CA PRO A 73 11.29 -1.70 6.05
C PRO A 73 11.21 -2.86 7.05
N GLU A 74 11.52 -4.07 6.58
CA GLU A 74 11.62 -5.29 7.40
C GLU A 74 10.43 -5.51 8.37
N PHE A 75 9.23 -5.06 7.99
CA PHE A 75 8.14 -4.90 8.94
C PHE A 75 7.50 -6.24 9.33
N ALA A 76 6.72 -6.84 8.44
CA ALA A 76 6.12 -8.15 8.67
C ALA A 76 6.90 -9.19 7.89
N ARG A 77 7.25 -10.29 8.56
CA ARG A 77 8.04 -11.38 7.98
C ARG A 77 9.37 -10.91 7.35
N LEU A 78 9.94 -9.81 7.88
CA LEU A 78 11.15 -9.17 7.36
C LEU A 78 11.01 -8.71 5.89
N GLU A 79 9.78 -8.49 5.42
CA GLU A 79 9.52 -7.94 4.10
C GLU A 79 9.39 -6.42 4.17
N ASP A 80 9.87 -5.74 3.13
CA ASP A 80 9.61 -4.32 2.94
C ASP A 80 8.20 -4.09 2.40
N TRP A 81 7.49 -3.14 3.01
CA TRP A 81 6.14 -2.74 2.65
C TRP A 81 6.13 -1.33 2.08
N TYR A 82 5.42 -1.14 0.98
CA TYR A 82 5.16 0.15 0.37
C TYR A 82 3.66 0.38 0.33
N VAL A 83 3.18 1.32 1.14
CA VAL A 83 1.76 1.54 1.39
C VAL A 83 1.35 2.87 0.80
N PHE A 84 0.43 2.85 -0.15
CA PHE A 84 -0.18 4.05 -0.71
C PHE A 84 -1.36 4.49 0.16
N VAL A 85 -1.32 5.73 0.63
CA VAL A 85 -2.29 6.24 1.61
C VAL A 85 -3.29 7.16 0.93
N PHE A 86 -4.57 6.83 1.03
CA PHE A 86 -5.68 7.56 0.44
C PHE A 86 -6.62 8.14 1.49
N VAL A 87 -7.16 9.32 1.19
CA VAL A 87 -8.39 9.84 1.80
C VAL A 87 -9.53 9.66 0.79
N VAL A 88 -10.70 9.25 1.29
CA VAL A 88 -11.87 8.95 0.46
C VAL A 88 -13.05 9.80 0.96
N PRO A 89 -13.22 11.03 0.42
CA PRO A 89 -14.28 11.93 0.88
C PRO A 89 -15.65 11.62 0.27
N GLU A 90 -15.69 10.88 -0.84
CA GLU A 90 -16.93 10.57 -1.58
C GLU A 90 -17.00 9.08 -1.87
N PHE A 91 -18.08 8.46 -1.41
CA PHE A 91 -18.37 7.04 -1.57
C PHE A 91 -19.90 6.82 -1.51
N GLU A 92 -20.34 5.61 -1.86
CA GLU A 92 -21.76 5.23 -1.82
C GLU A 92 -21.94 3.78 -1.36
N GLY A 93 -23.20 3.40 -1.13
CA GLY A 93 -23.59 2.06 -0.71
C GLY A 93 -23.82 1.97 0.79
N ASP A 94 -24.16 0.76 1.23
CA ASP A 94 -24.45 0.46 2.63
C ASP A 94 -23.30 -0.30 3.28
N LEU A 95 -23.01 0.04 4.53
CA LEU A 95 -21.97 -0.60 5.31
C LEU A 95 -22.35 -2.06 5.59
N LYS A 96 -21.48 -3.00 5.20
CA LYS A 96 -21.66 -4.44 5.48
C LYS A 96 -20.84 -4.88 6.69
N VAL A 97 -21.09 -6.10 7.14
CA VAL A 97 -20.23 -6.76 8.13
C VAL A 97 -18.91 -7.14 7.47
N SER A 98 -17.80 -6.61 8.01
CA SER A 98 -16.47 -6.98 7.57
C SER A 98 -16.10 -8.41 8.03
N PRO A 99 -15.47 -9.22 7.15
CA PRO A 99 -14.89 -10.51 7.55
C PRO A 99 -13.68 -10.33 8.48
N GLU A 100 -12.99 -9.19 8.41
CA GLU A 100 -11.73 -8.92 9.09
C GLU A 100 -11.90 -8.41 10.53
N GLY A 101 -13.07 -7.89 10.86
CA GLY A 101 -13.26 -7.21 12.13
C GLY A 101 -14.60 -6.49 12.27
N VAL A 102 -14.58 -5.39 13.03
CA VAL A 102 -15.74 -4.51 13.25
C VAL A 102 -15.43 -3.14 12.68
N LEU A 103 -16.24 -2.71 11.71
CA LEU A 103 -16.17 -1.37 11.16
C LEU A 103 -16.93 -0.39 12.05
N ARG A 104 -16.33 0.77 12.34
CA ARG A 104 -17.02 1.88 13.02
C ARG A 104 -16.61 3.23 12.46
N TRP A 105 -17.59 4.13 12.39
CA TRP A 105 -17.37 5.56 12.21
C TRP A 105 -16.91 6.16 13.54
N ILE A 106 -15.64 6.52 13.62
CA ILE A 106 -15.03 7.15 14.80
C ILE A 106 -15.02 8.67 14.59
N PRO A 107 -15.50 9.48 15.55
CA PRO A 107 -15.35 10.93 15.48
C PRO A 107 -13.87 11.32 15.33
N ASP A 108 -13.56 12.26 14.45
CA ASP A 108 -12.15 12.63 14.18
C ASP A 108 -11.44 13.14 15.44
N ALA A 109 -12.18 13.82 16.33
CA ALA A 109 -11.69 14.28 17.63
C ALA A 109 -11.34 13.13 18.61
N GLU A 110 -11.88 11.93 18.40
CA GLU A 110 -11.62 10.74 19.21
C GLU A 110 -10.60 9.79 18.57
N LEU A 111 -10.19 10.03 17.32
CA LEU A 111 -9.37 9.12 16.54
C LEU A 111 -8.04 8.81 17.25
N PHE A 112 -7.44 9.77 17.92
CA PHE A 112 -6.18 9.58 18.66
C PHE A 112 -6.37 8.95 20.05
N ASN A 113 -7.60 8.72 20.49
CA ASN A 113 -7.89 8.08 21.78
C ASN A 113 -8.09 6.56 21.66
N ILE A 114 -8.22 6.04 20.43
CA ILE A 114 -8.35 4.59 20.21
C ILE A 114 -6.96 3.92 20.11
N PRO A 115 -6.87 2.59 20.28
CA PRO A 115 -5.63 1.84 20.07
C PRO A 115 -5.17 1.88 18.60
N LEU A 116 -4.26 2.80 18.27
CA LEU A 116 -3.60 2.93 16.97
C LEU A 116 -2.16 2.42 17.01
N TRP A 117 -1.54 2.23 15.84
CA TRP A 117 -0.09 2.15 15.74
C TRP A 117 0.57 3.48 16.07
N ASP A 118 1.79 3.43 16.60
CA ASP A 118 2.56 4.64 16.91
C ASP A 118 2.79 5.50 15.66
N GLY A 119 3.01 4.87 14.50
CA GLY A 119 3.15 5.57 13.22
C GLY A 119 1.88 6.28 12.77
N ASP A 120 0.71 5.66 12.95
CA ASP A 120 -0.58 6.26 12.57
C ASP A 120 -0.82 7.57 13.32
N ARG A 121 -0.44 7.63 14.61
CA ARG A 121 -0.51 8.86 15.41
C ARG A 121 0.31 10.01 14.82
N ILE A 122 1.36 9.68 14.07
CA ILE A 122 2.27 10.64 13.45
C ILE A 122 1.75 11.07 12.07
N PHE A 123 1.35 10.14 11.20
CA PHE A 123 0.99 10.49 9.82
C PHE A 123 -0.48 10.86 9.61
N LEU A 124 -1.41 10.44 10.47
CA LEU A 124 -2.84 10.80 10.32
C LEU A 124 -3.07 12.32 10.23
N PRO A 125 -2.41 13.18 11.05
CA PRO A 125 -2.50 14.63 10.88
C PRO A 125 -1.95 15.14 9.54
N TRP A 126 -1.08 14.40 8.86
CA TRP A 126 -0.54 14.80 7.55
C TRP A 126 -1.55 14.65 6.43
N LEU A 127 -2.60 13.82 6.62
CA LEU A 127 -3.67 13.65 5.63
C LEU A 127 -4.45 14.94 5.38
N ASP A 128 -4.49 15.85 6.37
CA ASP A 128 -5.17 17.15 6.27
C ASP A 128 -4.27 18.24 5.65
N ARG A 129 -2.97 17.96 5.48
CA ARG A 129 -2.05 18.91 4.85
C ARG A 129 -2.31 18.96 3.34
N PRO A 130 -2.20 20.14 2.70
CA PRO A 130 -2.21 20.24 1.25
C PRO A 130 -0.95 19.56 0.67
N GLY A 131 -1.08 19.04 -0.55
CA GLY A 131 0.01 18.34 -1.23
C GLY A 131 0.08 16.85 -0.89
N PHE A 132 1.29 16.31 -1.00
CA PHE A 132 1.60 14.89 -0.91
C PHE A 132 2.79 14.67 0.02
N PHE A 133 2.93 13.49 0.61
CA PHE A 133 4.12 13.13 1.39
C PHE A 133 4.68 11.77 0.98
N SER A 134 5.99 11.60 1.17
CA SER A 134 6.63 10.29 1.21
C SER A 134 7.28 10.10 2.56
N ALA A 135 7.16 8.91 3.16
CA ALA A 135 7.73 8.66 4.47
C ALA A 135 8.29 7.26 4.60
N ARG A 136 9.15 7.07 5.59
CA ARG A 136 9.64 5.78 6.04
C ARG A 136 9.42 5.67 7.53
N PHE A 137 8.86 4.56 8.00
CA PHE A 137 8.67 4.26 9.41
C PHE A 137 9.35 2.93 9.73
N THR A 138 10.32 2.95 10.64
CA THR A 138 11.10 1.77 11.00
C THR A 138 10.61 1.21 12.33
N TYR A 139 10.23 -0.06 12.35
CA TYR A 139 9.79 -0.75 13.56
C TYR A 139 10.81 -1.78 14.00
N LYS A 140 10.97 -1.95 15.32
CA LYS A 140 11.76 -3.02 15.92
C LYS A 140 10.99 -3.62 17.09
N ALA A 141 10.78 -4.93 17.06
CA ALA A 141 9.99 -5.65 18.06
C ALA A 141 8.60 -5.01 18.31
N GLY A 142 7.91 -4.63 17.24
CA GLY A 142 6.56 -4.05 17.29
C GLY A 142 6.48 -2.60 17.76
N ARG A 143 7.61 -1.93 18.01
CA ARG A 143 7.68 -0.51 18.41
C ARG A 143 8.28 0.35 17.31
N LEU A 144 7.74 1.54 17.12
CA LEU A 144 8.32 2.53 16.22
C LEU A 144 9.64 3.04 16.83
N ILE A 145 10.72 2.98 16.05
CA ILE A 145 12.05 3.44 16.50
C ILE A 145 12.57 4.65 15.73
N ASP A 146 12.12 4.86 14.49
CA ASP A 146 12.57 5.95 13.62
C ASP A 146 11.52 6.26 12.56
N HIS A 147 11.44 7.52 12.12
CA HIS A 147 10.72 7.89 10.91
C HIS A 147 11.37 9.07 10.18
N THR A 148 11.23 9.09 8.86
CA THR A 148 11.63 10.21 8.00
C THR A 148 10.46 10.58 7.09
N VAL A 149 10.28 11.86 6.78
CA VAL A 149 9.22 12.34 5.90
C VAL A 149 9.74 13.44 4.97
N GLU A 150 9.32 13.40 3.71
CA GLU A 150 9.46 14.47 2.73
C GLU A 150 8.06 14.97 2.36
N PHE A 151 7.86 16.29 2.36
CA PHE A 151 6.60 16.92 2.00
C PHE A 151 6.71 17.60 0.64
N TYR A 152 5.80 17.22 -0.26
CA TYR A 152 5.71 17.77 -1.60
C TYR A 152 4.51 18.73 -1.63
N PRO A 153 4.75 20.06 -1.63
CA PRO A 153 3.66 21.02 -1.69
C PRO A 153 2.88 20.88 -3.01
N PRO A 154 1.59 21.27 -3.03
CA PRO A 154 0.84 21.30 -4.28
C PRO A 154 1.51 22.27 -5.27
N PRO A 155 1.36 22.02 -6.59
CA PRO A 155 1.83 22.98 -7.59
C PRO A 155 1.21 24.35 -7.32
N PRO A 156 1.95 25.45 -7.54
CA PRO A 156 1.41 26.78 -7.37
C PRO A 156 0.16 26.95 -8.23
N LEU A 157 -0.89 27.54 -7.65
CA LEU A 157 -2.09 27.90 -8.39
C LEU A 157 -1.66 28.74 -9.59
N ALA A 158 -2.04 28.32 -10.80
CA ALA A 158 -1.80 29.12 -11.99
C ALA A 158 -2.49 30.47 -11.78
N THR A 159 -1.72 31.53 -11.58
CA THR A 159 -2.25 32.89 -11.58
C THR A 159 -2.90 33.11 -12.94
N SER A 160 -4.22 33.27 -12.95
CA SER A 160 -4.99 33.64 -14.13
C SER A 160 -4.52 35.01 -14.61
N GLY A 161 -3.51 35.04 -15.49
CA GLY A 161 -2.87 36.31 -15.87
C GLY A 161 -1.56 36.17 -16.63
N GLN A 162 -1.45 35.21 -17.55
CA GLN A 162 -0.53 35.27 -18.68
C GLN A 162 -0.85 34.11 -19.63
N THR A 163 -1.50 34.40 -20.75
CA THR A 163 -1.48 33.52 -21.92
C THR A 163 -0.04 33.43 -22.41
N PRO A 164 0.63 32.25 -22.37
CA PRO A 164 1.84 32.08 -23.14
C PRO A 164 1.41 31.97 -24.61
N SER A 165 1.70 33.01 -25.39
CA SER A 165 1.71 32.89 -26.85
C SER A 165 2.87 31.99 -27.24
N ALA A 166 2.64 30.69 -27.28
CA ALA A 166 3.57 29.73 -27.84
C ALA A 166 2.96 29.17 -29.12
N SER A 167 3.37 29.73 -30.26
CA SER A 167 3.31 29.01 -31.52
C SER A 167 4.08 27.70 -31.35
N PRO A 168 3.55 26.55 -31.81
CA PRO A 168 4.29 25.29 -31.71
C PRO A 168 5.58 25.37 -32.54
N PRO A 169 6.73 24.86 -32.04
CA PRO A 169 7.91 24.73 -32.87
C PRO A 169 7.64 23.69 -33.96
N ALA A 170 8.09 24.00 -35.19
CA ALA A 170 8.00 23.10 -36.32
C ALA A 170 8.75 21.80 -36.02
N ILE A 171 8.03 20.67 -36.09
CA ILE A 171 8.63 19.34 -35.99
C ILE A 171 9.37 19.10 -37.31
N ALA A 172 10.70 19.06 -37.24
CA ALA A 172 11.52 18.59 -38.35
C ALA A 172 11.38 17.07 -38.48
N SER A 173 10.87 16.60 -39.62
CA SER A 173 10.78 15.18 -39.95
C SER A 173 12.17 14.54 -40.00
N PRO A 174 12.40 13.37 -39.38
CA PRO A 174 13.66 12.65 -39.55
C PRO A 174 13.70 11.96 -40.91
N THR A 175 14.74 12.28 -41.69
CA THR A 175 15.11 11.58 -42.93
C THR A 175 15.48 10.13 -42.61
N LEU A 176 14.76 9.17 -43.19
CA LEU A 176 15.14 7.74 -43.15
C LEU A 176 16.36 7.51 -44.05
N ALA A 177 17.53 7.32 -43.45
CA ALA A 177 18.65 6.65 -44.09
C ALA A 177 18.55 5.14 -43.81
N GLY A 178 18.42 4.34 -44.87
CA GLY A 178 18.31 2.89 -44.80
C GLY A 178 19.57 2.24 -44.23
N ALA A 179 19.37 1.31 -43.29
CA ALA A 179 20.37 0.33 -42.89
C ALA A 179 19.73 -1.06 -42.95
N GLY A 180 20.39 -1.96 -43.68
CA GLY A 180 19.87 -3.25 -44.13
C GLY A 180 19.56 -4.25 -43.02
N LEU A 181 18.60 -5.13 -43.36
CA LEU A 181 18.24 -6.34 -42.63
C LEU A 181 19.42 -7.33 -42.58
N ALA A 182 19.81 -7.72 -41.38
CA ALA A 182 20.52 -8.97 -41.13
C ALA A 182 19.72 -9.77 -40.10
N VAL A 183 19.07 -10.83 -40.58
CA VAL A 183 18.32 -11.81 -39.78
C VAL A 183 19.33 -12.75 -39.12
N SER A 184 19.30 -12.84 -37.78
CA SER A 184 20.01 -13.89 -37.03
C SER A 184 19.06 -15.04 -36.68
N PRO A 185 19.49 -16.31 -36.79
CA PRO A 185 18.62 -17.46 -36.59
C PRO A 185 18.40 -17.82 -35.12
N ALA A 186 17.24 -18.43 -34.85
CA ALA A 186 16.80 -18.94 -33.55
C ALA A 186 17.69 -20.09 -33.02
N PRO A 187 17.86 -20.23 -31.70
CA PRO A 187 18.56 -21.37 -31.11
C PRO A 187 17.65 -22.63 -31.07
N PRO A 188 18.23 -23.84 -31.21
CA PRO A 188 17.47 -25.09 -31.23
C PRO A 188 17.03 -25.58 -29.84
N ALA A 189 15.98 -26.40 -29.84
CA ALA A 189 15.35 -26.97 -28.66
C ALA A 189 16.01 -28.27 -28.15
N ALA A 190 15.96 -28.40 -26.82
CA ALA A 190 15.89 -29.60 -25.97
C ALA A 190 17.04 -30.63 -25.95
N ALA A 191 17.52 -30.90 -24.73
CA ALA A 191 17.96 -32.22 -24.30
C ALA A 191 17.50 -32.46 -22.85
N THR A 192 16.70 -33.50 -22.67
CA THR A 192 16.25 -34.09 -21.41
C THR A 192 17.34 -34.98 -20.82
N THR A 193 17.54 -34.92 -19.50
CA THR A 193 18.31 -35.92 -18.74
C THR A 193 17.60 -36.26 -17.42
N PRO A 194 17.71 -37.52 -16.94
CA PRO A 194 16.83 -38.15 -15.94
C PRO A 194 17.20 -37.82 -14.48
N PRO A 195 16.36 -38.20 -13.49
CA PRO A 195 16.47 -37.71 -12.11
C PRO A 195 17.60 -38.42 -11.36
N ASN A 196 18.32 -37.67 -10.52
CA ASN A 196 19.35 -38.22 -9.65
C ASN A 196 18.80 -38.50 -8.24
N GLU A 197 19.25 -39.62 -7.70
CA GLU A 197 18.77 -40.33 -6.53
C GLU A 197 18.86 -39.55 -5.22
N ALA A 198 17.87 -39.77 -4.36
CA ALA A 198 17.84 -39.32 -2.98
C ALA A 198 18.76 -40.18 -2.10
N THR A 199 19.59 -39.52 -1.28
CA THR A 199 20.18 -40.11 -0.07
C THR A 199 19.93 -39.17 1.12
N PRO A 200 19.79 -39.71 2.35
CA PRO A 200 19.02 -39.09 3.42
C PRO A 200 19.83 -38.00 4.14
N SER A 201 19.20 -36.84 4.31
CA SER A 201 19.71 -35.75 5.13
C SER A 201 19.65 -36.10 6.61
N ALA A 202 20.77 -35.91 7.30
CA ALA A 202 20.90 -36.05 8.75
C ALA A 202 20.02 -35.02 9.48
N ALA A 203 19.38 -35.47 10.56
CA ALA A 203 18.53 -34.64 11.41
C ALA A 203 19.34 -33.51 12.10
N PRO A 204 18.88 -32.24 12.07
CA PRO A 204 19.46 -31.20 12.90
C PRO A 204 19.05 -31.38 14.38
N PRO A 205 19.86 -30.90 15.33
CA PRO A 205 19.65 -31.12 16.76
C PRO A 205 18.36 -30.45 17.27
N GLN A 206 17.62 -31.19 18.09
CA GLN A 206 16.47 -30.68 18.83
C GLN A 206 16.94 -29.72 19.92
N PHE A 207 16.57 -28.44 19.80
CA PHE A 207 16.62 -27.48 20.90
C PHE A 207 15.25 -27.41 21.59
N PRO A 208 15.18 -27.45 22.93
CA PRO A 208 13.91 -27.38 23.64
C PRO A 208 13.43 -25.92 23.73
N GLY A 209 12.15 -25.72 23.42
CA GLY A 209 11.34 -24.63 23.98
C GLY A 209 11.51 -23.24 23.35
N LEU A 210 10.88 -23.03 22.20
CA LEU A 210 10.37 -21.71 21.79
C LEU A 210 8.98 -21.92 21.21
N GLY A 211 7.98 -21.37 21.89
CA GLY A 211 6.58 -21.45 21.50
C GLY A 211 6.39 -20.99 20.05
N SER A 212 5.61 -21.75 19.31
CA SER A 212 5.23 -21.46 17.93
C SER A 212 4.60 -20.06 17.83
N ALA A 213 5.37 -19.10 17.33
CA ALA A 213 4.86 -17.82 16.90
C ALA A 213 4.03 -18.05 15.64
N SER A 214 2.73 -18.16 15.83
CA SER A 214 1.71 -18.21 14.80
C SER A 214 1.78 -16.98 13.88
N TYR A 215 1.71 -17.27 12.58
CA TYR A 215 2.06 -16.43 11.45
C TYR A 215 0.96 -15.41 11.10
N VAL A 216 1.34 -14.20 10.69
CA VAL A 216 0.40 -13.16 10.24
C VAL A 216 0.67 -12.76 8.80
N ASP A 217 -0.38 -12.82 7.99
CA ASP A 217 -0.55 -12.07 6.75
C ASP A 217 -1.27 -10.78 7.10
N TRP A 218 -0.65 -9.64 6.78
CA TRP A 218 -1.34 -8.37 6.62
C TRP A 218 -2.65 -8.56 5.86
#